data_AF-A0AAJ0LC44-F1
#
_entry.id   AF-A0AAJ0LC44-F1
#
_cell.length_a   1.000
_cell.length_b   1.000
_cell.length_c   1.000
_cell.angle_alpha   90.00
_cell.angle_beta   90.00
_cell.angle_gamma   90.00
#
_symmetry.space_group_name_H-M   'P 1'
#
loop_
_entity.id
_entity.type
_entity.pdbx_description
1 polymer ?
#
loop_
_entity_poly.entity_id
_entity_poly.type
_entity_poly.pdbx_seq_one_letter_code
_entity_poly.pdbx_strand_id
1 'polypeptide(L)'
;MMLAVLAALSGAIAVAAGAFGAHGASGPAVEWLKTGAQYQLIHVVAALVAVRMEARGPAWLFVIGAAIFALTLYAMSLGAPRWFGAITPIGGALLIGGWLWLAWSAARS
;
A
#
# COMPACT_ATOMS: atom_id res chain seq x y z
N MET A 1 7.99 13.76 -10.37
CA MET A 1 6.96 14.58 -9.70
C MET A 1 5.71 13.79 -9.35
N MET A 2 4.90 13.35 -10.34
CA MET A 2 3.60 12.69 -10.10
C MET A 2 3.64 11.51 -9.12
N LEU A 3 4.55 10.55 -9.31
CA LEU A 3 4.69 9.38 -8.42
C LEU A 3 4.95 9.75 -6.96
N ALA A 4 5.77 10.78 -6.71
CA ALA A 4 6.05 11.24 -5.36
C ALA A 4 4.83 11.90 -4.72
N VAL A 5 4.04 12.64 -5.50
CA VAL A 5 2.76 13.22 -5.03
C VAL A 5 1.78 12.11 -4.66
N LEU A 6 1.60 11.11 -5.52
CA LEU A 6 0.72 9.96 -5.24
C LEU A 6 1.18 9.17 -4.01
N ALA A 7 2.49 8.94 -3.88
CA ALA A 7 3.06 8.27 -2.71
C ALA A 7 2.81 9.09 -1.43
N ALA A 8 3.03 10.41 -1.45
CA ALA A 8 2.80 11.28 -0.30
C ALA A 8 1.32 11.30 0.14
N LEU A 9 0.39 11.43 -0.82
CA LEU A 9 -1.06 11.35 -0.54
C LEU A 9 -1.46 9.98 0.01
N SER A 10 -0.91 8.91 -0.57
CA SER A 10 -1.12 7.54 -0.09
C SER A 10 -0.61 7.38 1.35
N GLY A 11 0.54 7.98 1.69
CA GLY A 11 1.06 7.99 3.06
C GLY A 11 0.11 8.70 4.04
N ALA A 12 -0.43 9.86 3.65
CA ALA A 12 -1.41 10.57 4.48
C ALA A 12 -2.68 9.74 4.74
N ILE A 13 -3.20 9.07 3.71
CA ILE A 13 -4.34 8.14 3.84
C ILE A 13 -4.02 7.00 4.80
N ALA A 14 -2.83 6.40 4.67
CA ALA A 14 -2.42 5.29 5.51
C ALA A 14 -2.29 5.69 6.99
N VAL A 15 -1.77 6.89 7.29
CA VAL A 15 -1.73 7.44 8.65
C VAL A 15 -3.15 7.63 9.19
N ALA A 16 -4.05 8.21 8.40
CA ALA A 16 -5.44 8.42 8.82
C ALA A 16 -6.15 7.08 9.11
N ALA A 17 -5.99 6.09 8.24
CA ALA A 17 -6.58 4.77 8.42
C ALA A 17 -6.01 4.04 9.65
N GLY A 18 -4.69 4.10 9.86
CA GLY A 18 -4.05 3.53 11.04
C GLY A 18 -4.52 4.18 12.35
N ALA A 19 -4.62 5.52 12.37
CA ALA A 19 -5.12 6.28 13.52
C ALA A 19 -6.58 5.95 13.83
N PHE A 20 -7.43 5.87 12.80
CA PHE A 20 -8.82 5.44 12.95
C PHE A 20 -8.91 3.99 13.45
N GLY A 21 -8.08 3.08 12.93
CA GLY A 21 -7.99 1.70 13.40
C GLY A 21 -7.63 1.58 14.88
N ALA A 22 -6.78 2.47 15.40
CA ALA A 22 -6.32 2.44 16.78
C ALA A 22 -7.30 3.04 17.79
N HIS A 23 -8.11 4.04 17.39
CA HIS A 23 -8.92 4.82 18.33
C HIS A 23 -10.42 4.85 18.01
N GLY A 24 -10.80 4.68 16.74
CA GLY A 24 -12.19 4.85 16.27
C GLY A 24 -12.86 3.58 15.76
N ALA A 25 -12.11 2.49 15.58
CA ALA A 25 -12.62 1.20 15.11
C ALA A 25 -12.75 0.19 16.24
N SER A 26 -13.61 -0.82 16.03
CA SER A 26 -13.80 -1.94 16.95
C SER A 26 -14.03 -3.25 16.19
N GLY A 27 -13.84 -4.37 16.89
CA GLY A 27 -13.99 -5.70 16.29
C GLY A 27 -13.00 -5.96 15.14
N PRO A 28 -13.38 -6.76 14.12
CA PRO A 28 -12.48 -7.14 13.03
C PRO A 28 -11.93 -5.97 12.19
N ALA A 29 -12.62 -4.83 12.20
CA ALA A 29 -12.23 -3.64 11.45
C ALA A 29 -10.86 -3.09 11.88
N VAL A 30 -10.50 -3.25 13.16
CA VAL A 30 -9.21 -2.80 13.73
C VAL A 30 -8.05 -3.43 12.97
N GLU A 31 -8.08 -4.75 12.78
CA GLU A 31 -6.98 -5.48 12.15
C GLU A 31 -6.88 -5.21 10.64
N TRP A 32 -8.02 -5.03 9.96
CA TRP A 32 -8.02 -4.64 8.55
C TRP A 32 -7.44 -3.24 8.33
N LEU A 33 -7.81 -2.27 9.17
CA LEU A 33 -7.26 -0.91 9.11
C LEU A 33 -5.76 -0.90 9.42
N LYS A 34 -5.33 -1.59 10.47
CA LYS A 34 -3.91 -1.68 10.84
C LYS A 34 -3.07 -2.36 9.75
N THR A 35 -3.53 -3.50 9.26
CA THR A 35 -2.80 -4.25 8.22
C THR A 35 -2.75 -3.47 6.91
N GLY A 36 -3.87 -2.88 6.47
CA GLY A 36 -3.90 -2.03 5.29
C GLY A 36 -2.96 -0.82 5.42
N ALA A 37 -3.00 -0.13 6.56
CA ALA A 37 -2.12 1.02 6.83
C ALA A 37 -0.65 0.66 6.86
N GLN A 38 -0.29 -0.46 7.50
CA GLN A 38 1.09 -0.94 7.56
C GLN A 38 1.62 -1.23 6.15
N TYR A 39 0.89 -2.01 5.35
CA TYR A 39 1.30 -2.32 3.99
C TYR A 39 1.36 -1.07 3.12
N GLN A 40 0.40 -0.15 3.25
CA GLN A 40 0.40 1.09 2.49
C GLN A 40 1.61 1.98 2.84
N LEU A 41 1.92 2.18 4.12
CA LEU A 41 3.05 3.00 4.56
C LEU A 41 4.40 2.44 4.10
N ILE A 42 4.63 1.14 4.28
CA ILE A 42 5.89 0.50 3.88
C ILE A 42 6.15 0.71 2.39
N HIS A 43 5.13 0.52 1.56
CA HIS A 43 5.28 0.59 0.11
C HIS A 43 5.24 2.03 -0.42
N VAL A 44 4.65 2.98 0.30
CA VAL A 44 4.83 4.41 0.03
C VAL A 44 6.29 4.82 0.21
N VAL A 45 6.93 4.41 1.31
CA VAL A 45 8.35 4.67 1.54
C VAL A 45 9.20 4.00 0.46
N ALA A 46 8.91 2.73 0.13
CA ALA A 46 9.59 2.01 -0.95
C ALA A 46 9.42 2.71 -2.32
N ALA A 47 8.23 3.24 -2.62
CA ALA A 47 7.98 4.00 -3.84
C ALA A 47 8.79 5.31 -3.90
N LEU A 48 8.88 6.05 -2.79
CA LEU A 48 9.70 7.27 -2.72
C LEU A 48 11.19 6.96 -2.90
N VAL A 49 11.68 5.88 -2.30
CA VAL A 49 13.06 5.40 -2.53
C VAL A 49 13.27 4.99 -3.99
N ALA A 50 12.36 4.21 -4.57
CA ALA A 50 12.44 3.80 -5.96
C ALA A 50 12.41 4.99 -6.94
N VAL A 51 11.64 6.05 -6.64
CA VAL A 51 11.68 7.31 -7.40
C VAL A 51 13.04 7.98 -7.31
N ARG A 52 13.68 7.99 -6.13
CA ARG A 52 15.04 8.55 -5.95
C ARG A 52 16.12 7.75 -6.68
N MET A 53 15.94 6.45 -6.80
CA MET A 53 16.81 5.55 -7.57
C MET A 53 16.49 5.55 -9.08
N GLU A 54 15.60 6.44 -9.54
CA GLU A 54 15.10 6.47 -10.93
C GLU A 54 14.42 5.17 -11.40
N ALA A 55 14.11 4.26 -10.48
CA ALA A 55 13.43 2.99 -10.70
C ALA A 55 11.90 3.19 -10.76
N ARG A 56 11.42 3.84 -11.84
CA ARG A 56 10.00 4.22 -12.00
C ARG A 56 9.03 3.03 -12.08
N GLY A 57 9.47 1.91 -12.66
CA GLY A 57 8.67 0.69 -12.76
C GLY A 57 8.27 0.12 -11.39
N PRO A 58 9.25 -0.20 -10.53
CA PRO A 58 8.99 -0.60 -9.14
C PRO A 58 8.14 0.41 -8.36
N ALA A 59 8.41 1.71 -8.51
CA ALA A 59 7.62 2.75 -7.84
C ALA A 59 6.12 2.69 -8.18
N TRP A 60 5.77 2.44 -9.44
CA TRP A 60 4.37 2.26 -9.85
C TRP A 60 3.74 1.01 -9.25
N LEU A 61 4.46 -0.12 -9.25
CA LEU A 61 3.97 -1.36 -8.65
C LEU A 61 3.69 -1.19 -7.16
N PHE A 62 4.56 -0.47 -6.45
CA PHE A 62 4.33 -0.16 -5.04
C PHE A 62 3.11 0.74 -4.82
N VAL A 63 2.96 1.84 -5.56
CA VAL A 63 1.82 2.75 -5.40
C VAL A 63 0.49 2.07 -5.72
N ILE A 64 0.42 1.37 -6.86
CA ILE A 64 -0.82 0.72 -7.32
C ILE A 64 -1.13 -0.50 -6.44
N GLY A 65 -0.12 -1.33 -6.16
CA GLY A 65 -0.27 -2.51 -5.31
C GLY A 65 -0.71 -2.14 -3.89
N ALA A 66 -0.11 -1.11 -3.30
CA ALA A 66 -0.49 -0.60 -1.99
C ALA A 66 -1.92 -0.06 -1.97
N ALA A 67 -2.31 0.71 -2.99
CA ALA A 67 -3.66 1.24 -3.10
C ALA A 67 -4.70 0.10 -3.18
N ILE A 68 -4.51 -0.89 -4.05
CA ILE A 68 -5.43 -2.04 -4.18
C ILE A 68 -5.49 -2.83 -2.86
N PHE A 69 -4.32 -3.14 -2.27
CA PHE A 69 -4.24 -3.91 -1.04
C PHE A 69 -4.95 -3.20 0.12
N ALA A 70 -4.60 -1.94 0.37
CA ALA A 70 -5.07 -1.20 1.52
C ALA A 70 -6.53 -0.76 1.37
N LEU A 71 -6.92 -0.23 0.22
CA LEU A 71 -8.31 0.21 0.00
C LEU A 71 -9.30 -0.95 0.08
N THR A 72 -8.91 -2.16 -0.31
CA THR A 72 -9.75 -3.35 -0.14
C THR A 72 -10.00 -3.64 1.35
N LEU A 73 -8.96 -3.59 2.19
CA LEU A 73 -9.10 -3.79 3.63
C LEU A 73 -9.88 -2.65 4.31
N TYR A 74 -9.67 -1.41 3.85
CA TYR A 74 -10.41 -0.26 4.35
C TYR A 74 -11.88 -0.30 3.94
N ALA A 75 -12.19 -0.75 2.74
CA ALA A 75 -13.57 -0.94 2.32
C ALA A 75 -14.26 -1.96 3.23
N MET A 76 -13.61 -3.10 3.53
CA MET A 76 -14.17 -4.09 4.46
C MET A 76 -14.35 -3.54 5.87
N SER A 77 -13.41 -2.71 6.37
CA SER A 77 -13.56 -2.08 7.69
C SER A 77 -14.70 -1.07 7.76
N LEU A 78 -15.11 -0.53 6.62
CA LEU A 78 -16.27 0.37 6.47
C LEU A 78 -17.56 -0.36 6.05
N GLY A 79 -17.57 -1.70 6.10
CA GLY A 79 -18.78 -2.51 5.88
C GLY A 79 -18.91 -3.16 4.51
N ALA A 80 -17.89 -3.11 3.65
CA ALA A 80 -17.90 -3.89 2.41
C ALA A 80 -17.94 -5.41 2.70
N PRO A 81 -18.51 -6.22 1.79
CA PRO A 81 -18.60 -7.67 1.96
C PRO A 81 -17.23 -8.33 2.18
N ARG A 82 -17.15 -9.33 3.06
CA ARG A 82 -15.89 -10.01 3.39
C ARG A 82 -15.19 -10.65 2.19
N TRP A 83 -15.92 -11.00 1.13
CA TRP A 83 -15.34 -11.56 -0.09
C TRP A 83 -14.46 -10.56 -0.86
N PHE A 84 -14.59 -9.25 -0.59
CA PHE A 84 -13.67 -8.25 -1.12
C PHE A 84 -12.22 -8.57 -0.78
N GLY A 85 -11.96 -9.27 0.34
CA GLY A 85 -10.62 -9.75 0.68
C GLY A 85 -9.95 -10.61 -0.41
N ALA A 86 -10.71 -11.18 -1.35
CA ALA A 86 -10.15 -11.86 -2.52
C ALA A 86 -9.48 -10.93 -3.55
N ILE A 87 -9.70 -9.61 -3.45
CA ILE A 87 -9.04 -8.58 -4.27
C ILE A 87 -7.65 -8.24 -3.69
N THR A 88 -7.49 -8.29 -2.37
CA THR A 88 -6.22 -7.99 -1.67
C THR A 88 -5.00 -8.74 -2.23
N PRO A 89 -5.08 -10.04 -2.59
CA PRO A 89 -3.99 -10.78 -3.24
C PRO A 89 -3.46 -10.15 -4.53
N ILE A 90 -4.31 -9.46 -5.32
CA ILE A 90 -3.86 -8.75 -6.54
C ILE A 90 -2.88 -7.64 -6.16
N GLY A 91 -3.24 -6.85 -5.14
CA GLY A 91 -2.34 -5.85 -4.57
C GLY A 91 -1.05 -6.48 -4.07
N GLY A 92 -1.14 -7.58 -3.31
CA GLY A 92 0.02 -8.32 -2.79
C GLY A 92 0.97 -8.81 -3.89
N ALA A 93 0.43 -9.35 -4.99
CA ALA A 93 1.22 -9.79 -6.14
C ALA A 93 1.99 -8.64 -6.81
N LEU A 94 1.35 -7.47 -6.97
CA LEU A 94 2.01 -6.28 -7.48
C LEU A 94 3.12 -5.80 -6.55
N LEU A 95 2.89 -5.82 -5.23
CA LEU A 95 3.90 -5.44 -4.23
C LEU A 95 5.12 -6.38 -4.28
N ILE A 96 4.90 -7.70 -4.38
CA ILE A 96 5.97 -8.69 -4.58
C ILE A 96 6.74 -8.37 -5.87
N GLY A 97 6.05 -8.16 -6.99
CA GLY A 97 6.66 -7.79 -8.27
C GLY A 97 7.48 -6.50 -8.18
N GLY A 98 6.99 -5.50 -7.42
CA GLY A 98 7.69 -4.25 -7.16
C GLY A 98 9.03 -4.47 -6.47
N TRP A 99 9.06 -5.27 -5.40
CA TRP A 99 10.30 -5.58 -4.69
C TRP A 99 11.29 -6.38 -5.54
N LEU A 100 10.82 -7.40 -6.25
CA LEU A 100 11.67 -8.20 -7.14
C LEU A 100 12.29 -7.34 -8.25
N TRP A 101 11.49 -6.45 -8.86
CA TRP A 101 11.99 -5.55 -9.89
C TRP A 101 12.91 -4.47 -9.32
N LEU A 102 12.65 -3.95 -8.11
CA LEU A 102 13.57 -3.03 -7.45
C LEU A 102 14.93 -3.70 -7.19
N ALA A 103 14.92 -4.93 -6.67
CA ALA A 103 16.14 -5.72 -6.43
C ALA A 103 16.94 -5.93 -7.74
N TRP A 104 16.25 -6.29 -8.83
CA TRP A 104 16.87 -6.41 -10.15
C TRP A 104 17.48 -5.09 -10.66
N SER A 105 16.77 -3.97 -10.46
CA SER A 105 17.23 -2.65 -10.89
C SER A 105 18.48 -2.24 -10.10
N ALA A 106 18.47 -2.45 -8.78
CA ALA A 106 19.60 -2.15 -7.90
C ALA A 106 20.84 -3.00 -8.23
N ALA A 107 20.66 -4.28 -8.57
CA ALA A 107 21.76 -5.17 -8.94
C ALA A 107 22.42 -4.81 -10.29
N ARG A 108 21.79 -3.96 -11.10
CA ARG A 108 22.29 -3.50 -12.41
C ARG A 108 22.74 -2.04 -12.43
N SER A 109 22.60 -1.34 -11.31
CA SER A 109 22.95 0.08 -11.18
C SER A 109 24.42 0.28 -10.85
#